data_AF-A0A8C3LPK4-F1
#
_entry.id   AF-A0A8C3LPK4-F1
#
_cell.length_a   1.000
_cell.length_b   1.000
_cell.length_c   1.000
_cell.angle_alpha   90.00
_cell.angle_beta   90.00
_cell.angle_gamma   90.00
#
_symmetry.space_group_name_H-M   'P 1'
#
loop_
_entity.id
_entity.type
_entity.pdbx_description
1 polymer ?
#
loop_
_entity_poly.entity_id
_entity_poly.type
_entity_poly.pdbx_seq_one_letter_code
_entity_poly.pdbx_strand_id
1 'polypeptide(L)'
;LDEVLQWSQSFEKLITSKHGPVIYKTYLKTEHSDENIEFWLACEAYKKITSQRKRIYVARKLFTNYIQPQAPKEVTYPNMSFLFPL
;
A
#
# COMPACT_ATOMS: atom_id res chain seq x y z
N LEU A 1 5.19 8.49 -24.67
CA LEU A 1 6.10 9.38 -23.91
C LEU A 1 5.31 10.31 -23.00
N ASP A 2 4.28 10.97 -23.52
CA ASP A 2 3.47 11.94 -22.79
C ASP A 2 2.87 11.39 -21.49
N GLU A 3 2.29 10.18 -21.49
CA GLU A 3 1.75 9.54 -20.28
C GLU A 3 2.83 9.34 -19.19
N VAL A 4 4.03 8.91 -19.57
CA VAL A 4 5.15 8.68 -18.64
C VAL A 4 5.65 10.01 -18.06
N LEU A 5 5.66 11.08 -18.86
CA LEU A 5 5.99 12.43 -18.37
C LEU A 5 4.95 12.95 -17.38
N GLN A 6 3.69 12.50 -17.46
CA GLN A 6 2.68 12.85 -16.47
C GLN A 6 2.89 12.14 -15.13
N TRP A 7 3.52 10.96 -15.12
CA TRP A 7 3.79 10.21 -13.89
C TRP A 7 4.75 10.95 -12.95
N SER A 8 5.73 11.67 -13.49
CA SER A 8 6.68 12.46 -12.67
C SER A 8 6.03 13.72 -12.07
N GLN A 9 4.86 14.13 -12.58
CA GLN A 9 4.16 15.32 -12.08
C GLN A 9 3.33 15.04 -10.84
N SER A 10 2.76 13.83 -10.72
CA SER A 10 2.10 13.42 -9.48
C SER A 10 2.00 11.91 -9.34
N PHE A 11 2.10 11.45 -8.09
CA PHE A 11 1.88 10.06 -7.73
C PHE A 11 0.47 9.57 -8.10
N GLU A 12 -0.53 10.44 -8.00
CA GLU A 12 -1.91 10.12 -8.40
C GLU A 12 -2.02 9.82 -9.89
N LYS A 13 -1.34 10.62 -10.74
CA LYS A 13 -1.29 10.37 -12.19
C LYS A 13 -0.58 9.06 -12.52
N LEU A 14 0.48 8.73 -11.78
CA LEU A 14 1.15 7.44 -11.90
C LEU A 14 0.20 6.28 -11.55
N ILE A 15 -0.46 6.33 -10.39
CA ILE A 15 -1.23 5.20 -9.88
C ILE A 15 -2.61 5.01 -10.53
N THR A 16 -3.17 6.07 -11.12
CA THR A 16 -4.47 6.00 -11.85
C THR A 16 -4.29 5.63 -13.32
N SER A 17 -3.06 5.65 -13.83
CA SER A 17 -2.76 5.27 -15.20
C SER A 17 -2.91 3.77 -15.45
N LYS A 18 -3.05 3.39 -16.72
CA LYS A 18 -3.30 1.99 -17.11
C LYS A 18 -2.13 1.06 -16.74
N HIS A 19 -0.89 1.55 -16.87
CA HIS A 19 0.32 0.74 -16.72
C HIS A 19 1.23 1.21 -15.58
N GLY A 20 1.08 2.44 -15.08
CA GLY A 20 1.93 3.02 -14.04
C GLY A 20 1.98 2.20 -12.74
N PRO A 21 0.87 1.69 -12.18
CA PRO A 21 0.93 0.87 -10.96
C PRO A 21 1.76 -0.39 -11.12
N VAL A 22 1.68 -1.06 -12.27
CA VAL A 22 2.39 -2.32 -12.54
C VAL A 22 3.88 -2.06 -12.70
N ILE A 23 4.24 -1.00 -13.42
CA ILE A 23 5.64 -0.60 -13.63
C ILE A 23 6.26 -0.14 -12.30
N TYR A 24 5.56 0.72 -11.56
CA TYR A 24 6.01 1.21 -10.27
C TYR A 24 6.18 0.08 -9.25
N LYS A 25 5.24 -0.87 -9.20
CA LYS A 25 5.39 -2.07 -8.39
C LYS A 25 6.61 -2.91 -8.78
N THR A 26 6.88 -3.06 -10.09
CA THR A 26 8.07 -3.77 -10.56
C THR A 26 9.35 -3.04 -10.14
N TYR A 27 9.36 -1.71 -10.19
CA TYR A 27 10.48 -0.90 -9.71
C TYR A 27 10.69 -1.09 -8.20
N LEU A 28 9.66 -0.96 -7.38
CA LEU A 28 9.76 -1.12 -5.92
C LEU A 28 10.23 -2.51 -5.50
N LYS A 29 9.93 -3.56 -6.28
CA LYS A 29 10.47 -4.91 -6.05
C LYS A 29 11.99 -4.95 -6.16
N THR A 30 12.60 -4.13 -7.03
CA THR A 30 14.06 -4.04 -7.14
C THR A 30 14.69 -3.37 -5.94
N GLU A 31 13.92 -2.54 -5.23
CA GLU A 31 14.33 -1.86 -4.00
C GLU A 31 13.83 -2.57 -2.73
N HIS A 32 13.20 -3.75 -2.87
CA HIS A 32 12.58 -4.49 -1.76
C HIS A 32 11.60 -3.65 -0.93
N SER A 33 10.81 -2.79 -1.59
CA SER A 33 9.88 -1.85 -0.97
C SER A 33 8.46 -1.94 -1.53
N ASP A 34 8.12 -3.03 -2.24
CA ASP A 34 6.83 -3.20 -2.90
C ASP A 34 5.67 -3.46 -1.94
N GLU A 35 5.95 -3.80 -0.68
CA GLU A 35 4.96 -3.87 0.40
C GLU A 35 4.26 -2.52 0.62
N ASN A 36 4.95 -1.40 0.40
CA ASN A 36 4.40 -0.05 0.60
C ASN A 36 3.27 0.26 -0.38
N ILE A 37 3.49 -0.04 -1.67
CA ILE A 37 2.48 0.19 -2.71
C ILE A 37 1.32 -0.80 -2.60
N GLU A 38 1.62 -2.05 -2.24
CA GLU A 38 0.59 -3.06 -2.00
C GLU A 38 -0.33 -2.66 -0.83
N PHE A 39 0.25 -2.19 0.27
CA PHE A 39 -0.52 -1.72 1.43
C PHE A 39 -1.38 -0.50 1.08
N TRP A 40 -0.81 0.48 0.37
CA TRP A 40 -1.56 1.67 -0.05
C TRP A 40 -2.77 1.30 -0.94
N LEU A 41 -2.57 0.43 -1.94
CA LEU A 41 -3.66 -0.05 -2.80
C LEU A 41 -4.73 -0.82 -2.01
N ALA A 42 -4.31 -1.62 -1.03
CA ALA A 42 -5.22 -2.36 -0.17
C ALA A 42 -6.03 -1.42 0.74
N CYS A 43 -5.44 -0.31 1.20
CA CYS A 43 -6.14 0.75 1.93
C CYS A 43 -7.15 1.49 1.05
N GLU A 44 -6.80 1.83 -0.19
CA GLU A 44 -7.73 2.44 -1.14
C GLU A 44 -8.93 1.53 -1.45
N ALA A 45 -8.68 0.23 -1.59
CA ALA A 45 -9.76 -0.75 -1.72
C ALA A 45 -10.62 -0.86 -0.45
N TYR A 46 -9.98 -0.82 0.73
CA TYR A 46 -10.66 -0.87 2.03
C TYR A 46 -11.61 0.33 2.23
N LYS A 47 -11.18 1.54 1.87
CA LYS A 47 -12.01 2.77 1.95
C LYS A 47 -13.32 2.65 1.17
N LYS A 48 -13.35 1.88 0.08
CA LYS A 48 -14.52 1.67 -0.78
C LYS A 48 -15.51 0.63 -0.23
N ILE A 49 -15.17 -0.08 0.85
CA ILE A 49 -16.04 -1.11 1.44
C ILE A 49 -17.18 -0.46 2.23
N THR A 50 -18.42 -0.70 1.80
CA THR A 50 -19.64 -0.22 2.47
C THR A 50 -20.16 -1.19 3.54
N SER A 51 -20.01 -2.50 3.32
CA SER A 51 -20.47 -3.54 4.26
C SER A 51 -19.63 -3.56 5.54
N GLN A 52 -20.28 -3.35 6.68
CA GLN A 52 -19.62 -3.35 7.99
C GLN A 52 -18.90 -4.68 8.31
N ARG A 53 -19.56 -5.82 8.04
CA ARG A 53 -18.97 -7.15 8.26
C ARG A 53 -17.71 -7.35 7.41
N LYS A 54 -17.77 -6.95 6.12
CA LYS A 54 -16.63 -7.04 5.21
C LYS A 54 -15.50 -6.10 5.64
N ARG A 55 -15.84 -4.90 6.10
CA ARG A 55 -14.87 -3.91 6.61
C ARG A 55 -14.11 -4.47 7.80
N ILE A 56 -14.78 -5.00 8.82
CA ILE A 56 -14.12 -5.62 9.99
C ILE A 56 -13.18 -6.75 9.57
N TYR A 57 -13.63 -7.62 8.66
CA TYR A 57 -12.81 -8.73 8.17
C TYR A 57 -11.54 -8.24 7.44
N VAL A 58 -11.67 -7.29 6.52
CA VAL A 58 -10.53 -6.76 5.76
C VAL A 58 -9.60 -5.95 6.66
N ALA A 59 -10.12 -5.19 7.63
CA ALA A 59 -9.29 -4.45 8.60
C ALA A 59 -8.36 -5.39 9.37
N ARG A 60 -8.89 -6.53 9.86
CA ARG A 60 -8.07 -7.55 10.55
C ARG A 60 -6.99 -8.10 9.64
N LYS A 61 -7.32 -8.40 8.38
CA LYS A 61 -6.35 -8.90 7.40
C LYS A 61 -5.25 -7.89 7.07
N LEU A 62 -5.60 -6.60 6.93
CA LEU A 62 -4.62 -5.54 6.72
C LEU A 62 -3.67 -5.42 7.91
N PHE A 63 -4.23 -5.47 9.13
CA PHE A 63 -3.45 -5.41 10.35
C PHE A 63 -2.44 -6.56 10.44
N THR A 64 -2.89 -7.81 10.29
CA THR A 64 -2.01 -8.99 10.41
C THR A 64 -0.94 -9.06 9.32
N ASN A 65 -1.22 -8.50 8.14
CA ASN A 65 -0.32 -8.63 7.00
C ASN A 65 0.68 -7.49 6.87
N TYR A 66 0.36 -6.29 7.36
CA TYR A 66 1.14 -5.08 7.09
C TYR A 66 1.47 -4.22 8.32
N ILE A 67 0.69 -4.32 9.42
CA ILE A 67 0.80 -3.39 10.57
C ILE A 67 1.32 -4.08 11.83
N GLN A 68 0.91 -5.32 12.07
CA GLN A 68 1.34 -6.08 13.25
C GLN A 68 2.88 -6.22 13.25
N PRO A 69 3.54 -6.12 14.42
CA PRO A 69 4.98 -6.36 14.49
C PRO A 69 5.34 -7.74 13.91
N GLN A 70 6.41 -7.80 13.11
CA GLN A 70 6.86 -9.01 12.42
C GLN A 70 5.85 -9.54 11.39
N ALA A 71 4.95 -8.68 10.91
CA ALA A 71 4.07 -9.04 9.81
C ALA A 71 4.89 -9.43 8.57
N PRO A 72 4.42 -10.40 7.78
CA PRO A 72 5.18 -10.90 6.62
C PRO A 72 5.45 -9.83 5.55
N LYS A 73 4.68 -8.74 5.56
CA LYS A 73 4.86 -7.56 4.70
C LYS A 73 4.80 -6.28 5.52
N GLU A 74 5.44 -6.29 6.70
CA GLU A 74 5.47 -5.15 7.61
C GLU A 74 5.92 -3.88 6.87
N VAL A 75 5.04 -2.88 6.86
CA VAL A 75 5.36 -1.56 6.30
C VAL A 75 6.22 -0.83 7.31
N THR A 76 7.42 -0.41 6.89
CA THR A 76 8.34 0.31 7.77
C THR A 76 7.83 1.73 8.01
N TYR A 77 7.14 1.95 9.12
CA TYR A 77 6.80 3.29 9.58
C TYR A 77 7.93 3.81 10.48
N PRO A 78 8.44 5.03 10.29
CA PRO A 78 9.50 5.59 11.13
C PRO A 78 9.10 5.81 12.61
N ASN A 79 7.95 5.29 13.09
CA ASN A 79 7.54 5.45 14.49
C ASN A 79 6.55 4.42 15.08
N MET A 80 6.49 3.17 14.59
CA MET A 80 5.58 2.16 15.19
C MET A 80 6.07 1.59 16.53
N SER A 81 7.33 1.82 16.90
CA SER A 81 7.90 1.42 18.20
C SER A 81 7.22 2.06 19.42
N PHE A 82 6.45 3.15 19.24
CA PHE A 82 5.68 3.78 20.32
C PHE A 82 4.24 3.25 20.47
N LEU A 83 3.74 2.44 19.52
CA LEU A 83 2.35 1.94 19.55
C LEU A 83 2.22 0.54 20.16
N PHE A 84 3.33 -0.16 20.38
CA PHE A 84 3.37 -1.44 21.09
C PHE A 84 4.44 -1.38 22.17
N PRO A 85 4.15 -0.77 23.34
CA PRO A 85 4.96 -1.05 24.52
C PRO A 85 4.79 -2.54 24.85
N LEU A 86 5.92 -3.24 24.98
CA LEU A 86 6.01 -4.57 25.57
C LEU A 86 5.26 -4.65 26.90
#